data_AF-T0SM25-F1
#
_entry.id   AF-T0SM25-F1
#
_cell.length_a   1.000
_cell.length_b   1.000
_cell.length_c   1.000
_cell.angle_alpha   90.00
_cell.angle_beta   90.00
_cell.angle_gamma   90.00
#
_symmetry.space_group_name_H-M   'P 1'
#
loop_
_entity.id
_entity.type
_entity.pdbx_description
1 polymer ?
#
loop_
_entity_poly.entity_id
_entity_poly.type
_entity_poly.pdbx_seq_one_letter_code
_entity_poly.pdbx_strand_id
1 'polypeptide(L)'
;MGSELSKQDLYEGVKSLVDHTANHIHLPQHKLFTLFSIGFQYLLFNSTKVPGAYIIRIEDSLLADKLCKKAKDQTTRKFLQSLMLPRKLKYGKSIFYLDYFHIGTWNLTKDIPRDKIKGALIVKNTTTRPMNEQVIEEEETDVLMQNLPKDYFLSSLTDFVPRTITIAFDESFDELEKLEFPFIKKDVEKTISGVTLGNDVSWDKID
;
A
#
# COMPACT_ATOMS: atom_id res chain seq x y z
N MET A 1 6.64 -19.58 -0.86
CA MET A 1 5.63 -18.63 -0.33
C MET A 1 6.10 -18.20 1.05
N GLY A 2 6.31 -16.90 1.30
CA GLY A 2 6.70 -16.46 2.65
C GLY A 2 5.54 -16.66 3.62
N SER A 3 5.83 -16.97 4.89
CA SER A 3 4.84 -17.17 5.95
C SER A 3 3.81 -16.04 6.02
N GLU A 4 2.59 -16.38 6.41
CA GLU A 4 1.57 -15.40 6.79
C GLU A 4 2.04 -14.58 7.99
N LEU A 5 1.52 -13.36 8.12
CA LEU A 5 1.76 -12.55 9.32
C LEU A 5 1.06 -13.24 10.49
N SER A 6 1.72 -13.30 11.65
CA SER A 6 1.09 -13.87 12.83
C SER A 6 -0.15 -13.04 13.21
N LYS A 7 -1.16 -13.70 13.80
CA LYS A 7 -2.36 -12.98 14.27
C LYS A 7 -2.02 -11.89 15.28
N GLN A 8 -1.00 -12.13 16.10
CA GLN A 8 -0.54 -11.17 17.10
C GLN A 8 0.08 -9.93 16.44
N ASP A 9 1.03 -10.12 15.51
CA ASP A 9 1.68 -9.00 14.81
C ASP A 9 0.67 -8.20 13.97
N LEU A 10 -0.29 -8.88 13.33
CA LEU A 10 -1.36 -8.21 12.59
C LEU A 10 -2.23 -7.36 13.53
N TYR A 11 -2.62 -7.92 14.67
CA TYR A 11 -3.40 -7.20 15.67
C TYR A 11 -2.64 -5.98 16.22
N GLU A 12 -1.38 -6.15 16.61
CA GLU A 12 -0.53 -5.07 17.12
C GLU A 12 -0.29 -3.98 16.08
N GLY A 13 -0.07 -4.37 14.81
CA GLY A 13 0.07 -3.43 13.71
C GLY A 13 -1.20 -2.60 13.48
N VAL A 14 -2.36 -3.25 13.44
CA VAL A 14 -3.65 -2.56 13.28
C VAL A 14 -3.94 -1.68 14.49
N LYS A 15 -3.70 -2.16 15.71
CA LYS A 15 -3.88 -1.39 16.95
C LYS A 15 -3.02 -0.13 16.94
N SER A 16 -1.75 -0.25 16.53
CA SER A 16 -0.85 0.90 16.42
C SER A 16 -1.41 1.95 15.47
N LEU A 17 -1.98 1.53 14.32
CA LEU A 17 -2.68 2.45 13.41
C LEU A 17 -3.99 3.02 13.98
N VAL A 18 -4.71 2.30 14.83
CA VAL A 18 -5.94 2.82 15.48
C VAL A 18 -5.60 3.87 16.53
N ASP A 19 -4.56 3.63 17.33
CA ASP A 19 -4.18 4.49 18.44
C ASP A 19 -3.37 5.73 17.98
N HIS A 20 -2.85 5.71 16.76
CA HIS A 20 -2.07 6.82 16.22
C HIS A 20 -2.94 8.05 15.94
N THR A 21 -2.47 9.23 16.35
CA THR A 21 -3.23 10.48 16.29
C THR A 21 -3.11 11.22 14.96
N ALA A 22 -2.05 10.97 14.19
CA ALA A 22 -1.85 11.63 12.90
C ALA A 22 -2.94 11.27 11.89
N ASN A 23 -3.33 12.26 11.09
CA ASN A 23 -4.24 12.06 9.97
C ASN A 23 -3.54 11.38 8.80
N HIS A 24 -2.29 11.75 8.52
CA HIS A 24 -1.54 11.26 7.37
C HIS A 24 -0.30 10.52 7.86
N ILE A 25 -0.29 9.21 7.63
CA ILE A 25 0.71 8.29 8.17
C ILE A 25 1.55 7.76 7.02
N HIS A 26 2.87 7.79 7.18
CA HIS A 26 3.82 7.14 6.30
C HIS A 26 4.35 5.86 6.95
N LEU A 27 4.33 4.75 6.21
CA LEU A 27 4.87 3.45 6.60
C LEU A 27 6.16 3.19 5.79
N PRO A 28 7.35 3.53 6.33
CA PRO A 28 8.60 3.59 5.59
C PRO A 28 9.41 2.28 5.65
N GLN A 29 8.80 1.12 5.92
CA GLN A 29 9.55 -0.14 6.11
C GLN A 29 9.49 -1.06 4.87
N HIS A 30 10.55 -1.83 4.62
CA HIS A 30 10.77 -2.62 3.39
C HIS A 30 9.84 -3.85 3.22
N LYS A 31 8.99 -4.18 4.20
CA LYS A 31 8.08 -5.34 4.12
C LYS A 31 6.72 -4.95 3.54
N LEU A 32 6.70 -4.53 2.27
CA LEU A 32 5.52 -4.05 1.54
C LEU A 32 4.25 -4.88 1.74
N PHE A 33 4.31 -6.20 1.54
CA PHE A 33 3.14 -7.07 1.68
C PHE A 33 2.60 -7.17 3.12
N THR A 34 3.49 -7.04 4.10
CA THR A 34 3.14 -7.00 5.52
C THR A 34 2.45 -5.68 5.86
N LEU A 35 3.06 -4.56 5.45
CA LEU A 35 2.50 -3.22 5.65
C LEU A 35 1.14 -3.06 4.95
N PHE A 36 0.99 -3.60 3.74
CA PHE A 36 -0.27 -3.58 3.02
C PHE A 36 -1.36 -4.33 3.79
N SER A 37 -1.08 -5.53 4.30
CA SER A 37 -2.01 -6.26 5.14
C SER A 37 -2.43 -5.46 6.38
N ILE A 38 -1.47 -4.82 7.07
CA ILE A 38 -1.76 -4.02 8.26
C ILE A 38 -2.63 -2.80 7.91
N GLY A 39 -2.22 -2.00 6.91
CA GLY A 39 -2.96 -0.80 6.48
C GLY A 39 -4.35 -1.14 5.93
N PHE A 40 -4.47 -2.23 5.19
CA PHE A 40 -5.74 -2.68 4.62
C PHE A 40 -6.70 -3.20 5.70
N GLN A 41 -6.22 -4.00 6.65
CA GLN A 41 -7.05 -4.46 7.77
C GLN A 41 -7.49 -3.31 8.67
N TYR A 42 -6.64 -2.31 8.88
CA TYR A 42 -7.04 -1.07 9.53
C TYR A 42 -8.17 -0.35 8.76
N LEU A 43 -8.05 -0.22 7.43
CA LEU A 43 -9.11 0.36 6.59
C LEU A 43 -10.43 -0.40 6.71
N LEU A 44 -10.40 -1.74 6.66
CA LEU A 44 -11.58 -2.58 6.87
C LEU A 44 -12.21 -2.32 8.25
N PHE A 45 -11.41 -2.34 9.31
CA PHE A 45 -11.87 -2.04 10.66
C PHE A 45 -12.50 -0.65 10.74
N ASN A 46 -11.80 0.38 10.29
CA ASN A 46 -12.28 1.77 10.35
C ASN A 46 -13.57 1.94 9.54
N SER A 47 -13.72 1.26 8.40
CA SER A 47 -14.94 1.30 7.59
C SER A 47 -16.19 0.76 8.27
N THR A 48 -16.04 -0.04 9.34
CA THR A 48 -17.15 -0.49 10.20
C THR A 48 -17.54 0.56 11.24
N LYS A 49 -16.64 1.48 11.57
CA LYS A 49 -16.83 2.55 12.56
C LYS A 49 -17.28 3.86 11.93
N VAL A 50 -16.68 4.20 10.78
CA VAL A 50 -16.95 5.42 10.02
C VAL A 50 -17.42 5.02 8.61
N PRO A 51 -18.74 4.91 8.37
CA PRO A 51 -19.26 4.57 7.06
C PRO A 51 -18.94 5.62 6.00
N GLY A 52 -18.55 5.18 4.80
CA GLY A 52 -18.30 6.06 3.66
C GLY A 52 -17.49 5.42 2.54
N ALA A 53 -16.86 6.26 1.72
CA ALA A 53 -15.99 5.83 0.64
C ALA A 53 -14.54 5.71 1.12
N TYR A 54 -13.86 4.64 0.71
CA TYR A 54 -12.47 4.35 1.00
C TYR A 54 -11.72 4.12 -0.31
N ILE A 55 -10.58 4.79 -0.49
CA ILE A 55 -9.79 4.71 -1.72
C ILE A 55 -8.54 3.88 -1.44
N ILE A 56 -8.29 2.89 -2.28
CA ILE A 56 -7.03 2.16 -2.31
C ILE A 56 -6.35 2.60 -3.60
N ARG A 57 -5.28 3.38 -3.47
CA ARG A 57 -4.53 3.93 -4.59
C ARG A 57 -3.20 3.22 -4.68
N ILE A 58 -3.04 2.39 -5.71
CA ILE A 58 -1.86 1.54 -5.90
C ILE A 58 -1.08 2.09 -7.09
N GLU A 59 0.24 2.00 -7.09
CA GLU A 59 1.06 2.51 -8.19
C GLU A 59 0.56 2.08 -9.58
N ASP A 60 0.41 0.77 -9.77
CA ASP A 60 -0.05 0.17 -11.02
C ASP A 60 -0.82 -1.15 -10.79
N SER A 61 -1.38 -1.70 -11.87
CA SER A 61 -2.12 -2.95 -11.86
C SER A 61 -1.25 -4.18 -11.55
N LEU A 62 0.03 -4.17 -11.93
CA LEU A 62 0.97 -5.25 -11.68
C LEU A 62 1.31 -5.37 -10.19
N LEU A 63 1.45 -4.24 -9.50
CA LEU A 63 1.60 -4.15 -8.06
C LEU A 63 0.33 -4.61 -7.36
N ALA A 64 -0.84 -4.18 -7.82
CA ALA A 64 -2.11 -4.65 -7.27
C ALA A 64 -2.27 -6.17 -7.36
N ASP A 65 -1.90 -6.77 -8.50
CA ASP A 65 -1.84 -8.22 -8.68
C ASP A 65 -0.88 -8.91 -7.70
N LYS A 66 0.31 -8.32 -7.48
CA LYS A 66 1.28 -8.84 -6.49
C LYS A 66 0.70 -8.76 -5.09
N LEU A 67 0.08 -7.65 -4.71
CA LEU A 67 -0.55 -7.46 -3.40
C LEU A 67 -1.68 -8.48 -3.20
N CYS A 68 -2.53 -8.69 -4.22
CA CYS A 68 -3.61 -9.67 -4.18
C CYS A 68 -3.11 -11.10 -3.91
N LYS A 69 -1.95 -11.47 -4.46
CA LYS A 69 -1.38 -12.81 -4.32
C LYS A 69 -0.50 -12.96 -3.07
N LYS A 70 0.17 -11.90 -2.64
CA LYS A 70 1.26 -11.97 -1.65
C LYS A 70 0.97 -11.26 -0.32
N ALA A 71 -0.16 -10.54 -0.20
CA ALA A 71 -0.58 -9.98 1.09
C ALA A 71 -0.58 -11.06 2.18
N LYS A 72 -0.24 -10.64 3.40
CA LYS A 72 0.14 -11.52 4.50
C LYS A 72 -1.01 -12.03 5.37
N ASP A 73 -2.24 -11.81 4.93
CA ASP A 73 -3.44 -12.39 5.52
C ASP A 73 -4.47 -12.78 4.44
N GLN A 74 -5.29 -13.78 4.74
CA GLN A 74 -6.25 -14.33 3.77
C GLN A 74 -7.39 -13.36 3.43
N THR A 75 -7.82 -12.53 4.37
CA THR A 75 -8.94 -11.60 4.19
C THR A 75 -8.57 -10.52 3.18
N THR A 76 -7.40 -9.92 3.31
CA THR A 76 -6.86 -8.93 2.37
C THR A 76 -6.74 -9.50 0.96
N ARG A 77 -6.17 -10.72 0.81
CA ARG A 77 -6.04 -11.37 -0.50
C ARG A 77 -7.40 -11.58 -1.17
N LYS A 78 -8.37 -12.16 -0.45
CA LYS A 78 -9.72 -12.44 -0.97
C LYS A 78 -10.47 -11.16 -1.32
N PHE A 79 -10.40 -10.15 -0.46
CA PHE A 79 -11.08 -8.87 -0.70
C PHE A 79 -10.50 -8.18 -1.93
N LEU A 80 -9.17 -8.07 -2.01
CA LEU A 80 -8.53 -7.42 -3.14
C LEU A 80 -8.83 -8.18 -4.44
N GLN A 81 -8.81 -9.51 -4.42
CA GLN A 81 -9.23 -10.34 -5.56
C GLN A 81 -10.64 -9.99 -6.06
N SER A 82 -11.61 -9.83 -5.13
CA SER A 82 -12.98 -9.42 -5.48
C SER A 82 -13.07 -7.96 -5.94
N LEU A 83 -12.11 -7.10 -5.56
CA LEU A 83 -12.08 -5.69 -5.92
C LEU A 83 -11.41 -5.43 -7.29
N MET A 84 -10.43 -6.26 -7.70
CA MET A 84 -9.59 -6.02 -8.88
C MET A 84 -10.38 -5.69 -10.15
N LEU A 85 -11.37 -6.52 -10.51
CA LEU A 85 -12.15 -6.35 -11.73
C LEU A 85 -13.19 -5.22 -11.63
N PRO A 86 -14.09 -5.19 -10.63
CA PRO A 86 -15.10 -4.13 -10.56
C PRO A 86 -14.51 -2.77 -10.16
N ARG A 87 -13.29 -2.73 -9.59
CA ARG A 87 -12.63 -1.54 -8.99
C ARG A 87 -13.46 -0.77 -7.98
N LYS A 88 -14.60 -1.33 -7.58
CA LYS A 88 -15.56 -0.82 -6.61
C LYS A 88 -16.23 -2.00 -5.92
N LEU A 89 -16.18 -2.05 -4.59
CA LEU A 89 -16.78 -3.14 -3.82
C LEU A 89 -17.46 -2.60 -2.56
N LYS A 90 -18.69 -3.07 -2.30
CA LYS A 90 -19.42 -2.72 -1.07
C LYS A 90 -18.98 -3.62 0.08
N TYR A 91 -18.71 -3.03 1.23
CA TYR A 91 -18.42 -3.74 2.48
C TYR A 91 -19.20 -3.10 3.63
N GLY A 92 -20.22 -3.83 4.12
CA GLY A 92 -21.15 -3.28 5.11
C GLY A 92 -21.86 -2.02 4.59
N LYS A 93 -21.66 -0.89 5.30
CA LYS A 93 -22.19 0.43 4.93
C LYS A 93 -21.18 1.29 4.17
N SER A 94 -20.01 0.75 3.84
CA SER A 94 -18.91 1.45 3.17
C SER A 94 -18.68 0.91 1.76
N ILE A 95 -18.01 1.71 0.94
CA ILE A 95 -17.63 1.34 -0.42
C ILE A 95 -16.12 1.55 -0.57
N PHE A 96 -15.44 0.53 -1.09
CA PHE A 96 -14.03 0.55 -1.40
C PHE A 96 -13.82 0.73 -2.89
N TYR A 97 -12.87 1.57 -3.27
CA TYR A 97 -12.50 1.89 -4.63
C TYR A 97 -11.03 1.55 -4.86
N LEU A 98 -10.71 1.06 -6.05
CA LEU A 98 -9.34 0.80 -6.50
C LEU A 98 -8.98 1.75 -7.63
N ASP A 99 -8.01 2.62 -7.36
CA ASP A 99 -7.41 3.54 -8.32
C ASP A 99 -5.93 3.19 -8.53
N TYR A 100 -5.38 3.57 -9.68
CA TYR A 100 -3.94 3.53 -9.93
C TYR A 100 -3.33 4.94 -9.89
N PHE A 101 -2.01 5.11 -9.93
CA PHE A 101 -1.43 6.46 -9.94
C PHE A 101 -1.73 7.24 -11.23
N HIS A 102 -2.09 6.52 -12.29
CA HIS A 102 -2.53 7.11 -13.54
C HIS A 102 -3.92 7.77 -13.40
N ILE A 103 -4.01 9.06 -13.74
CA ILE A 103 -5.22 9.88 -13.51
C ILE A 103 -6.44 9.38 -14.30
N GLY A 104 -6.24 8.77 -15.47
CA GLY A 104 -7.31 8.16 -16.28
C GLY A 104 -8.05 7.03 -15.54
N THR A 105 -7.49 6.53 -14.44
CA THR A 105 -8.09 5.46 -13.65
C THR A 105 -9.03 5.97 -12.57
N TRP A 106 -9.01 7.27 -12.27
CA TRP A 106 -9.78 7.90 -11.17
C TRP A 106 -11.21 8.24 -11.54
N ASN A 107 -11.70 7.76 -12.69
CA ASN A 107 -13.07 7.99 -13.16
C ASN A 107 -14.14 7.52 -12.15
N LEU A 108 -13.82 6.59 -11.26
CA LEU A 108 -14.74 6.11 -10.23
C LEU A 108 -14.73 6.96 -8.94
N THR A 109 -13.65 7.69 -8.70
CA THR A 109 -13.41 8.43 -7.45
C THR A 109 -13.52 9.94 -7.62
N LYS A 110 -13.29 10.48 -8.83
CA LYS A 110 -13.36 11.91 -9.13
C LYS A 110 -14.73 12.54 -8.83
N ASP A 111 -15.80 11.77 -8.99
CA ASP A 111 -17.18 12.23 -8.83
C ASP A 111 -17.73 11.96 -7.41
N ILE A 112 -16.95 11.33 -6.53
CA ILE A 112 -17.36 11.12 -5.14
C ILE A 112 -17.24 12.45 -4.41
N PRO A 113 -18.31 12.94 -3.75
CA PRO A 113 -18.21 14.14 -2.95
C PRO A 113 -17.13 13.97 -1.87
N ARG A 114 -16.22 14.95 -1.76
CA ARG A 114 -15.02 14.85 -0.91
C ARG A 114 -15.37 14.53 0.56
N ASP A 115 -16.48 15.06 1.07
CA ASP A 115 -16.98 14.79 2.43
C ASP A 115 -17.36 13.32 2.67
N LYS A 116 -17.65 12.56 1.60
CA LYS A 116 -18.00 11.13 1.69
C LYS A 116 -16.77 10.23 1.74
N ILE A 117 -15.59 10.72 1.39
CA ILE A 117 -14.36 9.95 1.43
C ILE A 117 -13.81 10.00 2.85
N LYS A 118 -13.63 8.84 3.47
CA LYS A 118 -13.32 8.68 4.90
C LYS A 118 -11.93 8.16 5.19
N GLY A 119 -11.28 7.56 4.20
CA GLY A 119 -9.89 7.14 4.34
C GLY A 119 -9.29 6.71 3.01
N ALA A 120 -7.96 6.75 2.94
CA ALA A 120 -7.24 6.23 1.80
C ALA A 120 -6.00 5.41 2.21
N LEU A 121 -5.68 4.41 1.41
CA LEU A 121 -4.46 3.63 1.48
C LEU A 121 -3.71 3.80 0.17
N ILE A 122 -2.52 4.38 0.24
CA ILE A 122 -1.67 4.73 -0.90
C ILE A 122 -0.47 3.80 -0.88
N VAL A 123 -0.19 3.14 -2.00
CA VAL A 123 0.83 2.08 -2.05
C VAL A 123 1.73 2.28 -3.25
N LYS A 124 2.99 2.59 -2.98
CA LYS A 124 4.04 2.72 -3.98
C LYS A 124 5.06 1.60 -3.82
N ASN A 125 5.40 0.94 -4.91
CA ASN A 125 6.50 -0.01 -4.94
C ASN A 125 7.83 0.74 -4.94
N THR A 126 8.83 0.17 -4.29
CA THR A 126 10.16 0.77 -4.22
C THR A 126 11.20 0.02 -5.05
N THR A 127 10.79 -1.03 -5.77
CA THR A 127 11.67 -1.59 -6.79
C THR A 127 11.65 -0.71 -8.03
N THR A 128 12.63 0.18 -8.13
CA THR A 128 13.12 0.72 -9.41
C THR A 128 13.72 -0.42 -10.23
N ARG A 129 12.88 -1.31 -10.78
CA ARG A 129 13.26 -2.00 -12.00
C ARG A 129 12.55 -1.23 -13.11
N PRO A 130 13.28 -0.74 -14.13
CA PRO A 130 12.64 -0.19 -15.31
C PRO A 130 11.86 -1.35 -15.91
N MET A 131 10.55 -1.39 -15.65
CA MET A 131 9.66 -2.26 -16.39
C MET A 131 9.58 -1.63 -17.76
N ASN A 132 10.08 -2.36 -18.76
CA ASN A 132 9.92 -2.02 -20.17
C ASN A 132 8.52 -1.44 -20.36
N GLU A 133 8.49 -0.18 -20.77
CA GLU A 133 7.31 0.49 -21.28
C GLU A 133 6.76 -0.41 -22.39
N GLN A 134 5.80 -1.26 -22.04
CA GLN A 134 4.80 -1.65 -23.02
C GLN A 134 4.03 -0.36 -23.24
N VAL A 135 4.45 0.36 -24.27
CA VAL A 135 3.74 1.50 -24.86
C VAL A 135 2.34 1.00 -25.17
N ILE A 136 1.44 1.19 -24.23
CA ILE A 136 0.01 1.22 -24.48
C ILE A 136 -0.21 2.65 -24.97
N GLU A 137 -0.67 2.78 -26.21
CA GLU A 137 -0.95 4.06 -26.86
C GLU A 137 -1.90 4.91 -26.00
N GLU A 138 -1.34 5.81 -25.20
CA GLU A 138 -2.06 6.82 -24.40
C GLU A 138 -1.29 8.17 -24.46
N GLU A 139 -0.98 8.64 -25.67
CA GLU A 139 -0.17 9.87 -25.89
C GLU A 139 -0.80 11.15 -25.28
N GLU A 140 -2.12 11.22 -25.10
CA GLU A 140 -2.77 12.41 -24.52
C GLU A 140 -2.71 12.45 -22.99
N THR A 141 -2.71 11.30 -22.30
CA THR A 141 -2.71 11.25 -20.84
C THR A 141 -1.32 11.48 -20.24
N ASP A 142 -0.27 11.10 -20.97
CA ASP A 142 1.12 11.28 -20.54
C ASP A 142 1.54 12.76 -20.47
N VAL A 143 1.05 13.61 -21.38
CA VAL A 143 1.37 15.06 -21.37
C VAL A 143 0.77 15.74 -20.13
N LEU A 144 -0.41 15.30 -19.67
CA LEU A 144 -1.02 15.81 -18.45
C LEU A 144 -0.25 15.34 -17.21
N MET A 145 0.25 14.11 -17.20
CA MET A 145 1.04 13.56 -16.09
C MET A 145 2.40 14.24 -15.92
N GLN A 146 3.06 14.63 -17.02
CA GLN A 146 4.37 15.30 -16.99
C GLN A 146 4.35 16.68 -16.30
N ASN A 147 3.20 17.34 -16.26
CA ASN A 147 3.04 18.66 -15.64
C ASN A 147 2.59 18.61 -14.17
N LEU A 148 2.28 17.41 -13.65
CA LEU A 148 1.83 17.25 -12.28
C LEU A 148 3.01 17.10 -11.32
N PRO A 149 2.86 17.53 -10.05
CA PRO A 149 3.86 17.27 -9.02
C PRO A 149 4.18 15.77 -8.90
N LYS A 150 5.44 15.43 -8.59
CA LYS A 150 5.87 14.03 -8.48
C LYS A 150 5.11 13.23 -7.42
N ASP A 151 4.59 13.93 -6.41
CA ASP A 151 3.81 13.43 -5.29
C ASP A 151 2.30 13.62 -5.51
N TYR A 152 1.84 13.93 -6.73
CA TYR A 152 0.42 14.19 -7.00
C TYR A 152 -0.50 13.01 -6.61
N PHE A 153 -0.02 11.77 -6.73
CA PHE A 153 -0.75 10.58 -6.27
C PHE A 153 -1.06 10.61 -4.76
N LEU A 154 -0.24 11.32 -3.98
CA LEU A 154 -0.35 11.54 -2.55
C LEU A 154 -1.12 12.83 -2.22
N SER A 155 -0.64 13.98 -2.72
CA SER A 155 -1.22 15.29 -2.41
C SER A 155 -2.68 15.40 -2.83
N SER A 156 -3.05 14.79 -3.96
CA SER A 156 -4.45 14.72 -4.42
C SER A 156 -5.40 13.98 -3.48
N LEU A 157 -4.92 13.30 -2.43
CA LEU A 157 -5.75 12.68 -1.40
C LEU A 157 -5.56 13.34 -0.04
N THR A 158 -4.34 13.68 0.36
CA THR A 158 -4.07 14.27 1.68
C THR A 158 -4.80 15.59 1.89
N ASP A 159 -5.06 16.35 0.83
CA ASP A 159 -5.76 17.65 0.88
C ASP A 159 -7.19 17.58 1.45
N PHE A 160 -7.87 16.45 1.31
CA PHE A 160 -9.29 16.35 1.69
C PHE A 160 -9.68 15.05 2.39
N VAL A 161 -8.90 13.98 2.24
CA VAL A 161 -9.19 12.70 2.89
C VAL A 161 -8.82 12.83 4.36
N PRO A 162 -9.75 12.60 5.30
CA PRO A 162 -9.47 12.82 6.73
C PRO A 162 -8.33 11.98 7.29
N ARG A 163 -8.07 10.81 6.67
CA ARG A 163 -7.00 9.89 7.10
C ARG A 163 -6.38 9.15 5.93
N THR A 164 -5.07 9.24 5.79
CA THR A 164 -4.33 8.50 4.75
C THR A 164 -3.23 7.63 5.38
N ILE A 165 -3.03 6.45 4.81
CA ILE A 165 -1.87 5.60 5.09
C ILE A 165 -1.10 5.46 3.79
N THR A 166 0.15 5.88 3.78
CA THR A 166 1.05 5.82 2.63
C THR A 166 2.15 4.82 2.88
N ILE A 167 2.27 3.81 2.02
CA ILE A 167 3.34 2.82 2.06
C ILE A 167 4.33 3.13 0.93
N ALA A 168 5.53 3.56 1.32
CA ALA A 168 6.64 3.83 0.40
C ALA A 168 7.96 3.73 1.18
N PHE A 169 8.76 2.69 0.93
CA PHE A 169 10.00 2.41 1.70
C PHE A 169 11.14 3.42 1.46
N ASP A 170 11.37 3.84 0.21
CA ASP A 170 12.52 4.65 -0.22
C ASP A 170 12.14 6.13 -0.46
N GLU A 171 11.00 6.57 0.06
CA GLU A 171 10.54 7.95 -0.03
C GLU A 171 10.39 8.57 1.35
N SER A 172 10.48 9.89 1.43
CA SER A 172 10.21 10.66 2.63
C SER A 172 9.27 11.80 2.27
N PHE A 173 8.25 12.00 3.10
CA PHE A 173 7.28 13.08 2.93
C PHE A 173 7.27 13.91 4.20
N ASP A 174 7.52 15.21 4.08
CA ASP A 174 7.66 16.09 5.24
C ASP A 174 6.35 16.26 6.02
N GLU A 175 5.21 16.14 5.34
CA GLU A 175 3.87 16.34 5.91
C GLU A 175 3.26 15.08 6.55
N LEU A 176 3.91 13.92 6.43
CA LEU A 176 3.39 12.65 6.92
C LEU A 176 4.15 12.19 8.16
N GLU A 177 3.40 11.76 9.18
CA GLU A 177 4.00 11.19 10.39
C GLU A 177 4.42 9.74 10.12
N LYS A 178 5.68 9.43 10.43
CA LYS A 178 6.23 8.09 10.22
C LYS A 178 5.78 7.15 11.33
N LEU A 179 5.26 5.99 10.96
CA LEU A 179 4.96 4.90 11.88
C LEU A 179 5.73 3.64 11.45
N GLU A 180 6.54 3.12 12.36
CA GLU A 180 7.28 1.88 12.18
C GLU A 180 6.78 0.80 13.14
N PHE A 181 6.79 -0.45 12.69
CA PHE A 181 6.40 -1.60 13.48
C PHE A 181 7.66 -2.32 14.00
N PRO A 182 7.81 -2.50 15.32
CA PRO A 182 9.01 -3.10 15.91
C PRO A 182 9.31 -4.53 15.45
N PHE A 183 8.27 -5.31 15.09
CA PHE A 183 8.43 -6.67 14.59
C PHE A 183 8.98 -6.72 13.15
N ILE A 184 8.95 -5.62 12.41
CA ILE A 184 9.60 -5.49 11.10
C ILE A 184 11.04 -5.04 11.32
N LYS A 185 11.94 -6.01 11.46
CA LYS A 185 13.38 -5.76 11.59
C LYS A 185 13.96 -5.34 10.25
N LYS A 186 14.80 -4.29 10.25
CA LYS A 186 15.64 -3.97 9.08
C LYS A 186 16.45 -5.21 8.71
N ASP A 187 16.44 -5.58 7.42
CA ASP A 187 17.31 -6.64 6.94
C ASP A 187 18.76 -6.17 7.20
N VAL A 188 19.47 -6.85 8.12
CA VAL A 188 20.89 -6.60 8.33
C VAL A 188 21.58 -7.15 7.09
N GLU A 189 22.08 -6.27 6.22
CA GLU A 189 23.04 -6.70 5.20
C GLU A 189 24.22 -7.33 5.94
N LYS A 190 24.28 -8.67 5.99
CA LYS A 190 25.48 -9.37 6.43
C LYS A 190 26.53 -9.28 5.32
N THR A 191 27.09 -8.10 5.14
CA THR A 191 28.35 -7.93 4.41
C THR A 191 29.48 -8.32 5.34
N ILE A 192 29.81 -9.61 5.36
CA ILE A 192 31.14 -10.06 5.79
C ILE A 192 31.90 -10.43 4.51
N SER A 193 32.92 -9.64 4.19
CA SER A 193 33.96 -9.96 3.21
C SER A 193 33.50 -10.24 1.76
N GLY A 194 32.61 -9.40 1.21
CA GLY A 194 32.47 -9.25 -0.25
C GLY A 194 31.79 -10.38 -1.01
N VAL A 195 31.07 -11.29 -0.34
CA VAL A 195 30.27 -12.33 -1.00
C VAL A 195 28.84 -12.33 -0.47
N THR A 196 27.86 -12.11 -1.35
CA THR A 196 26.43 -12.19 -1.03
C THR A 196 26.03 -13.65 -0.86
N LEU A 197 25.87 -14.12 0.38
CA LEU A 197 25.42 -15.49 0.67
C LEU A 197 23.92 -15.62 0.36
N GLY A 198 23.58 -16.44 -0.64
CA GLY A 198 22.23 -16.97 -0.82
C GLY A 198 21.87 -17.94 0.30
N ASN A 199 20.62 -17.92 0.77
CA ASN A 199 20.13 -18.61 1.98
C ASN A 199 20.10 -20.17 1.93
N ASP A 200 20.95 -20.84 1.14
CA ASP A 200 20.91 -22.31 0.98
C ASP A 200 22.23 -23.00 1.41
N VAL A 201 22.71 -22.77 2.63
CA VAL A 201 23.76 -23.62 3.22
C VAL A 201 23.47 -23.90 4.69
N SER A 202 23.16 -25.17 5.01
CA SER A 202 23.13 -25.70 6.38
C SER A 202 24.55 -25.96 6.89
N TRP A 203 24.93 -25.32 7.99
CA TRP A 203 26.28 -25.37 8.57
C TRP A 203 26.42 -26.35 9.75
N ASP A 204 25.81 -27.53 9.65
CA ASP A 204 25.87 -28.55 10.72
C ASP A 204 26.85 -29.70 10.45
N LYS A 205 27.79 -29.56 9.49
CA LYS A 205 28.83 -30.59 9.23
C LYS A 205 30.16 -30.01 8.74
N ILE A 206 30.86 -29.28 9.60
CA ILE A 206 32.31 -29.10 9.45
C ILE A 206 32.93 -29.30 10.83
N ASP A 207 33.55 -30.47 11.01
CA ASP A 207 34.67 -30.68 11.96
C ASP A 207 35.98 -30.28 11.26
#